data_AF-A0A523XNB5-F1
#
_entry.id   AF-A0A523XNB5-F1
#
_cell.length_a   1.000
_cell.length_b   1.000
_cell.length_c   1.000
_cell.angle_alpha   90.00
_cell.angle_beta   90.00
_cell.angle_gamma   90.00
#
_symmetry.space_group_name_H-M   'P 1'
#
loop_
_entity.id
_entity.type
_entity.pdbx_description
1 polymer ?
#
loop_
_entity_poly.entity_id
_entity_poly.type
_entity_poly.pdbx_seq_one_letter_code
_entity_poly.pdbx_strand_id
1 'polypeptide(L)'
;MAKKKLIKCKNCGEEWIPTDVPTKKEWNIVSPMPDKQGNVTITRMATWDCPKCGKNRTGAKAKTKGEFKEEETPKYKIEHAISSGEKFNIAVLAEEIGFDIESIKKIIPMYLKKQNIKGKIDGDFFIPG
;
A
#
# COMPACT_ATOMS: atom_id res chain seq x y z
N MET A 1 -17.52 -16.88 9.81
CA MET A 1 -17.85 -15.44 9.71
C MET A 1 -16.87 -14.67 10.59
N ALA A 2 -15.90 -13.95 10.02
CA ALA A 2 -14.92 -13.21 10.82
C ALA A 2 -15.60 -12.03 11.51
N LYS A 3 -15.57 -11.97 12.86
CA LYS A 3 -16.07 -10.82 13.64
C LYS A 3 -15.32 -9.57 13.18
N LYS A 4 -15.99 -8.66 12.45
CA LYS A 4 -15.43 -7.36 12.07
C LYS A 4 -15.18 -6.58 13.36
N LYS A 5 -13.91 -6.29 13.67
CA LYS A 5 -13.57 -5.48 14.84
C LYS A 5 -14.02 -4.05 14.59
N LEU A 6 -14.87 -3.54 15.48
CA LEU A 6 -15.28 -2.14 15.50
C LEU A 6 -14.14 -1.28 16.05
N ILE A 7 -14.02 -0.07 15.51
CA ILE A 7 -13.15 0.97 16.06
C ILE A 7 -14.01 1.91 16.88
N LYS A 8 -13.61 2.13 18.13
CA LYS A 8 -14.27 3.08 19.03
C LYS A 8 -13.53 4.40 19.09
N CYS A 9 -14.25 5.50 18.91
CA CYS A 9 -13.71 6.84 19.11
C CYS A 9 -13.56 7.12 20.61
N LYS A 10 -12.34 7.36 21.06
CA LYS A 10 -12.07 7.78 22.45
C LYS A 10 -12.65 9.15 22.86
N ASN A 11 -13.22 9.92 21.92
CA ASN A 11 -13.71 11.29 22.19
C ASN A 11 -15.22 11.34 22.34
N CYS A 12 -15.96 10.76 21.38
CA CYS A 12 -17.43 10.79 21.38
C CYS A 12 -18.06 9.41 21.63
N GLY A 13 -17.25 8.36 21.79
CA GLY A 13 -17.71 7.00 22.03
C GLY A 13 -18.23 6.26 20.79
N GLU A 14 -18.33 6.93 19.63
CA GLU A 14 -18.85 6.35 18.38
C GLU A 14 -18.08 5.10 17.96
N GLU A 15 -18.78 4.10 17.43
CA GLU A 15 -18.21 2.84 16.98
C GLU A 15 -18.52 2.62 15.51
N TRP A 16 -17.50 2.41 14.67
CA TRP A 16 -17.69 2.15 13.26
C TRP A 16 -16.87 0.96 12.78
N ILE A 17 -17.33 0.39 11.67
CA ILE A 17 -16.60 -0.66 10.97
C ILE A 17 -15.47 0.01 10.17
N PRO A 18 -14.21 -0.41 10.36
CA PRO A 18 -13.06 0.21 9.69
C PRO A 18 -13.06 0.13 8.16
N THR A 19 -13.86 -0.77 7.58
CA THR A 19 -14.01 -0.90 6.12
C THR A 19 -15.06 0.02 5.52
N ASP A 20 -15.96 0.58 6.34
CA ASP A 20 -17.10 1.38 5.87
C ASP A 20 -16.75 2.87 5.72
N VAL A 21 -15.82 3.33 6.55
CA VAL A 21 -15.41 4.74 6.60
C VAL A 21 -14.13 4.93 5.79
N PRO A 22 -14.05 5.97 4.93
CA PRO A 22 -12.84 6.27 4.16
C PRO A 22 -11.64 6.54 5.07
N THR A 23 -10.49 6.02 4.66
CA THR A 23 -9.22 6.15 5.38
C THR A 23 -8.41 7.32 4.83
N LYS A 24 -7.85 8.15 5.71
CA LYS A 24 -6.90 9.22 5.36
C LYS A 24 -5.53 8.68 4.95
N LYS A 25 -5.03 7.71 5.70
CA LYS A 25 -3.70 7.12 5.49
C LYS A 25 -3.74 5.66 5.87
N GLU A 26 -3.03 4.85 5.11
CA GLU A 26 -2.91 3.41 5.34
C GLU A 26 -1.45 2.99 5.26
N TRP A 27 -1.05 2.05 6.11
CA TRP A 27 0.28 1.47 6.09
C TRP A 27 0.24 0.04 6.61
N ASN A 28 1.25 -0.75 6.27
CA ASN A 28 1.35 -2.15 6.65
C ASN A 28 2.40 -2.29 7.76
N ILE A 29 2.03 -2.99 8.84
CA ILE A 29 2.98 -3.47 9.85
C ILE A 29 3.14 -4.96 9.62
N VAL A 30 4.36 -5.37 9.28
CA VAL A 30 4.73 -6.77 9.07
C VAL A 30 5.34 -7.28 10.37
N SER A 31 4.81 -8.37 10.92
CA SER A 31 5.40 -8.99 12.11
C SER A 31 6.80 -9.51 11.79
N PRO A 32 7.82 -9.17 12.61
CA PRO A 32 9.20 -9.57 12.32
C PRO A 32 9.43 -11.08 12.48
N MET A 33 8.59 -11.75 13.27
CA MET A 33 8.69 -13.18 13.53
C MET A 33 7.63 -13.95 12.72
N PRO A 34 8.03 -14.88 11.85
CA PRO A 34 7.10 -15.79 11.19
C PRO A 34 6.52 -16.81 12.20
N ASP A 35 5.29 -17.26 11.94
CA ASP A 35 4.63 -18.31 12.71
C ASP A 35 5.28 -19.68 12.43
N LYS A 36 4.89 -20.75 13.14
CA LYS A 36 5.51 -22.09 13.00
C LYS A 36 5.47 -22.65 11.57
N GLN A 37 4.58 -22.12 10.74
CA GLN A 37 4.40 -22.47 9.33
C GLN A 37 5.10 -21.50 8.37
N GLY A 38 5.97 -20.60 8.85
CA GLY A 38 6.64 -19.58 8.03
C GLY A 38 5.77 -18.37 7.68
N ASN A 39 4.49 -18.39 8.03
CA ASN A 39 3.55 -17.31 7.72
C ASN A 39 3.86 -16.04 8.51
N VAL A 40 3.88 -14.90 7.83
CA VAL A 40 4.06 -13.59 8.44
C VAL A 40 2.69 -12.91 8.60
N THR A 41 2.49 -12.24 9.73
CA THR A 41 1.26 -11.48 9.96
C THR A 41 1.45 -10.05 9.47
N ILE A 42 0.65 -9.65 8.48
CA ILE A 42 0.58 -8.28 7.96
C ILE A 42 -0.65 -7.61 8.54
N THR A 43 -0.45 -6.59 9.36
CA THR A 43 -1.53 -5.75 9.88
C THR A 43 -1.60 -4.47 9.05
N ARG A 44 -2.66 -4.30 8.25
CA ARG A 44 -2.96 -3.02 7.58
C ARG A 44 -3.54 -2.08 8.61
N MET A 45 -2.74 -1.09 8.99
CA MET A 45 -3.12 0.04 9.83
C MET A 45 -3.73 1.12 8.97
N ALA A 46 -4.65 1.88 9.54
CA ALA A 46 -5.12 3.10 8.93
C ALA A 46 -5.47 4.18 9.95
N THR A 47 -5.60 5.40 9.44
CA THR A 47 -6.13 6.57 10.15
C THR A 47 -7.42 7.00 9.49
N TRP A 48 -8.46 7.22 10.30
CA TRP A 48 -9.78 7.72 9.91
C TRP A 48 -10.08 9.01 10.66
N ASP A 49 -10.99 9.81 10.10
CA ASP A 49 -11.73 10.81 10.87
C ASP A 49 -12.98 10.15 11.44
N CYS A 50 -13.25 10.36 12.72
CA CYS A 50 -14.45 9.86 13.35
C CYS A 50 -15.67 10.48 12.65
N PRO A 51 -16.64 9.67 12.16
CA PRO A 51 -17.79 10.17 11.40
C PRO A 51 -18.69 11.10 12.22
N LYS A 52 -18.66 11.00 13.56
CA LYS A 52 -19.47 11.82 14.47
C LYS A 52 -18.81 13.12 14.92
N CYS A 53 -17.49 13.14 15.12
CA CYS A 53 -16.81 14.29 15.74
C CYS A 53 -15.59 14.82 14.98
N GLY A 54 -15.25 14.23 13.83
CA GLY A 54 -14.13 14.65 12.98
C GLY A 54 -12.73 14.43 13.59
N LYS A 55 -12.62 13.86 14.79
CA LYS A 55 -11.32 13.58 15.42
C LYS A 55 -10.63 12.39 14.76
N ASN A 56 -9.32 12.51 14.60
CA ASN A 56 -8.46 11.48 14.03
C ASN A 56 -8.34 10.25 14.94
N ARG A 57 -8.43 9.08 14.32
CA ARG A 57 -8.39 7.78 14.99
C ARG A 57 -7.55 6.81 14.17
N THR A 58 -6.63 6.14 14.84
CA THR A 58 -5.72 5.18 14.22
C THR A 58 -5.99 3.80 14.77
N GLY A 59 -5.98 2.78 13.91
CA GLY A 59 -6.32 1.41 14.27
C GLY A 59 -6.06 0.41 13.15
N ALA A 60 -6.18 -0.87 13.48
CA ALA A 60 -6.03 -1.94 12.49
C ALA A 60 -7.28 -2.02 11.61
N LYS A 61 -7.11 -1.85 10.30
CA LYS A 61 -8.16 -2.01 9.30
C LYS A 61 -8.34 -3.49 8.92
N ALA A 62 -7.23 -4.18 8.71
CA ALA A 62 -7.22 -5.60 8.36
C ALA A 62 -5.98 -6.30 8.93
N LYS A 63 -6.11 -7.60 9.14
CA LYS A 63 -4.99 -8.50 9.46
C LYS A 63 -5.03 -9.64 8.47
N THR A 64 -3.93 -9.81 7.75
CA THR A 64 -3.74 -10.91 6.80
C THR A 64 -2.57 -11.74 7.32
N LYS A 65 -2.76 -13.06 7.41
CA LYS A 65 -1.67 -14.01 7.64
C LYS A 65 -1.39 -14.69 6.30
N GLY A 66 -0.13 -14.71 5.89
CA GLY A 66 0.28 -15.39 4.67
C GLY A 66 1.78 -15.41 4.50
N GLU A 67 2.25 -16.03 3.42
CA GLU A 67 3.64 -15.91 2.99
C GLU A 67 3.89 -14.46 2.59
N PHE A 68 4.79 -13.78 3.31
CA PHE A 68 5.22 -12.43 2.91
C PHE A 68 6.36 -12.59 1.91
N LYS A 69 6.03 -12.41 0.64
CA LYS A 69 7.02 -12.25 -0.42
C LYS A 69 7.16 -10.76 -0.68
N GLU A 70 8.29 -10.17 -0.27
CA GLU A 70 8.56 -8.73 -0.49
C GLU A 70 8.42 -8.36 -1.98
N GLU A 71 8.75 -9.32 -2.86
CA GLU A 71 8.57 -9.30 -4.32
C GLU A 71 7.13 -9.05 -4.80
N GLU A 72 6.12 -9.32 -3.97
CA GLU A 72 4.72 -9.06 -4.32
C GLU A 72 4.27 -7.64 -3.96
N THR A 73 5.09 -6.87 -3.23
CA THR A 73 4.70 -5.52 -2.83
C THR A 73 4.77 -4.54 -4.02
N PRO A 74 3.80 -3.62 -4.16
CA PRO A 74 3.81 -2.60 -5.22
C PRO A 74 5.11 -1.79 -5.22
N LYS A 75 5.64 -1.50 -4.02
CA LYS A 75 6.91 -0.80 -3.86
C LYS A 75 8.07 -1.59 -4.46
N TYR A 76 8.22 -2.86 -4.10
CA TYR A 76 9.30 -3.70 -4.63
C TYR A 76 9.18 -3.83 -6.15
N LYS A 77 7.98 -4.09 -6.68
CA LYS A 77 7.76 -4.24 -8.12
C LYS A 77 8.15 -2.97 -8.90
N ILE A 78 7.79 -1.80 -8.39
CA ILE A 78 8.19 -0.50 -8.98
C ILE A 78 9.71 -0.32 -8.90
N GLU A 79 10.33 -0.57 -7.74
CA GLU A 79 11.78 -0.43 -7.57
C GLU A 79 12.55 -1.42 -8.46
N HIS A 80 12.09 -2.66 -8.55
CA HIS A 80 12.69 -3.70 -9.37
C HIS A 80 12.54 -3.39 -10.86
N ALA A 81 11.36 -2.94 -11.31
CA ALA A 81 11.14 -2.57 -12.71
C ALA A 81 12.01 -1.37 -13.13
N ILE A 82 12.23 -0.40 -12.23
CA ILE A 82 13.10 0.75 -12.51
C ILE A 82 14.59 0.32 -12.46
N SER A 83 14.96 -0.55 -11.51
CA SER A 83 16.33 -1.04 -11.34
C SER A 83 16.75 -2.09 -12.37
N SER A 84 15.81 -2.78 -13.02
CA SER A 84 16.14 -3.78 -14.05
C SER A 84 16.77 -3.13 -15.29
N GLY A 85 16.60 -1.82 -15.48
CA GLY A 85 17.17 -1.10 -16.61
C GLY A 85 16.56 -1.52 -17.94
N GLU A 86 15.36 -2.10 -17.92
CA GLU A 86 14.63 -2.54 -19.11
C GLU A 86 13.47 -1.60 -19.43
N LYS A 87 13.13 -1.49 -20.72
CA LYS A 87 11.93 -0.77 -21.14
C LYS A 87 10.71 -1.59 -20.73
N PHE A 88 9.87 -1.05 -19.84
CA PHE A 88 8.63 -1.69 -19.43
C PHE A 88 7.41 -0.82 -19.73
N ASN A 89 6.25 -1.48 -19.90
CA ASN A 89 4.98 -0.82 -20.12
C ASN A 89 4.33 -0.45 -18.77
N ILE A 90 3.94 0.81 -18.64
CA ILE A 90 3.36 1.37 -17.42
C ILE A 90 1.97 0.81 -17.15
N ALA A 91 1.19 0.52 -18.20
CA ALA A 91 -0.14 -0.07 -18.06
C ALA A 91 -0.09 -1.52 -17.57
N VAL A 92 0.88 -2.32 -18.04
CA VAL A 92 1.10 -3.69 -17.56
C VAL A 92 1.50 -3.68 -16.08
N LEU A 93 2.42 -2.78 -15.70
CA LEU A 93 2.80 -2.61 -14.30
C LEU A 93 1.60 -2.18 -13.45
N ALA A 94 0.80 -1.22 -13.92
CA ALA A 94 -0.40 -0.71 -13.26
C ALA A 94 -1.43 -1.81 -12.98
N GLU A 95 -1.69 -2.68 -13.97
CA GLU A 95 -2.60 -3.81 -13.86
C GLU A 95 -2.08 -4.85 -12.85
N GLU A 96 -0.79 -5.15 -12.89
CA GLU A 96 -0.16 -6.14 -12.00
C GLU A 96 -0.16 -5.70 -10.52
N ILE A 97 -0.09 -4.39 -10.25
CA ILE A 97 -0.12 -3.86 -8.89
C ILE A 97 -1.50 -3.37 -8.44
N GLY A 98 -2.47 -3.31 -9.35
CA GLY A 98 -3.84 -2.84 -9.08
C GLY A 98 -3.95 -1.34 -8.78
N PHE A 99 -3.15 -0.51 -9.43
CA PHE A 99 -3.19 0.95 -9.32
C PHE A 99 -3.55 1.61 -10.65
N ASP A 100 -4.15 2.80 -10.61
CA ASP A 100 -4.39 3.60 -11.81
C ASP A 100 -3.09 4.05 -12.49
N ILE A 101 -3.09 4.05 -13.83
CA ILE A 101 -1.96 4.48 -14.67
C ILE A 101 -1.50 5.90 -14.28
N GLU A 102 -2.43 6.81 -13.98
CA GLU A 102 -2.11 8.18 -13.55
C GLU A 102 -1.35 8.23 -12.23
N SER A 103 -1.71 7.35 -11.29
CA SER A 103 -1.02 7.24 -10.00
C SER A 103 0.42 6.74 -10.21
N ILE A 104 0.60 5.73 -11.07
CA ILE A 104 1.92 5.21 -11.43
C ILE A 104 2.78 6.30 -12.10
N LYS A 105 2.22 7.03 -13.08
CA LYS A 105 2.93 8.10 -13.81
C LYS A 105 3.43 9.20 -12.88
N LYS A 106 2.72 9.52 -11.80
CA LYS A 106 3.15 10.48 -10.77
C LYS A 106 4.23 9.91 -9.84
N ILE A 107 4.18 8.61 -9.58
CA ILE A 107 5.04 7.94 -8.61
C ILE A 107 6.43 7.64 -9.21
N ILE A 108 6.50 7.13 -10.45
CA ILE A 108 7.77 6.80 -11.14
C ILE A 108 8.84 7.91 -11.02
N PRO A 109 8.57 9.21 -11.32
CA PRO A 109 9.59 10.25 -11.23
C PRO A 109 10.10 10.49 -9.80
N MET A 110 9.28 10.26 -8.76
CA MET A 110 9.75 10.31 -7.37
C MET A 110 10.73 9.18 -7.07
N TYR A 111 10.48 7.98 -7.59
CA TYR A 111 11.38 6.83 -7.42
C TYR A 111 12.69 7.01 -8.19
N LEU A 112 12.65 7.54 -9.43
CA LEU A 112 13.85 7.90 -10.19
C LEU A 112 14.75 8.89 -9.44
N LYS A 113 14.15 9.95 -8.87
CA LYS A 113 14.88 10.93 -8.07
C LYS A 113 15.48 10.33 -6.80
N LYS A 114 14.78 9.36 -6.18
CA LYS A 114 15.22 8.71 -4.95
C LYS A 114 16.36 7.72 -5.17
N GLN A 115 16.37 7.00 -6.29
CA GLN A 115 17.41 6.02 -6.63
C GLN A 115 18.51 6.57 -7.54
N ASN A 116 18.46 7.85 -7.91
CA ASN A 116 19.41 8.52 -8.82
C ASN A 116 19.55 7.80 -10.19
N ILE A 117 18.45 7.21 -10.66
CA ILE A 117 18.39 6.47 -11.92
C ILE A 117 17.95 7.44 -13.02
N LYS A 118 18.64 7.40 -14.15
CA LYS A 118 18.28 8.17 -15.35
C LYS A 118 17.23 7.39 -16.11
N GLY A 119 16.15 8.06 -16.48
CA GLY A 119 15.07 7.45 -17.24
C GLY A 119 14.00 8.48 -17.56
N LYS A 120 13.24 8.25 -18.63
CA LYS A 120 12.13 9.10 -19.07
C LYS A 120 10.90 8.25 -19.30
N ILE A 121 9.75 8.81 -18.97
CA ILE A 121 8.46 8.26 -19.35
C ILE A 121 8.15 8.79 -20.75
N ASP A 122 7.96 7.89 -21.71
CA ASP A 122 7.55 8.20 -23.08
C ASP A 122 6.19 7.54 -23.33
N GLY A 123 5.12 8.34 -23.24
CA GLY A 123 3.74 7.88 -23.36
C GLY A 123 3.36 6.86 -22.29
N ASP A 124 3.28 5.59 -22.70
CA ASP A 124 2.92 4.43 -21.88
C ASP A 124 4.10 3.52 -21.54
N PHE A 125 5.32 3.91 -21.92
CA PHE A 125 6.54 3.17 -21.64
C PHE A 125 7.48 3.96 -20.74
N PHE A 126 8.14 3.25 -19.83
CA PHE A 126 9.34 3.76 -19.16
C PHE A 126 10.57 3.40 -20.00
N ILE A 127 11.40 4.39 -20.30
CA ILE A 127 12.66 4.22 -21.02
C ILE A 127 13.80 4.55 -20.04
N PRO A 128 14.65 3.57 -19.67
CA PRO A 128 15.85 3.82 -18.88
C PRO A 128 16.85 4.66 -19.70
N GLY A 129 17.64 5.50 -19.05
CA GLY A 129 18.59 6.42 -19.70
C GLY A 129 19.91 6.56 -18.98
#